data_AF-S8A1T1-F1
#
_entry.id   AF-S8A1T1-F1
#
_cell.length_a   1.000
_cell.length_b   1.000
_cell.length_c   1.000
_cell.angle_alpha   90.00
_cell.angle_beta   90.00
_cell.angle_gamma   90.00
#
_symmetry.space_group_name_H-M   'P 1'
#
loop_
_entity.id
_entity.type
_entity.pdbx_description
1 polymer ?
#
loop_
_entity_poly.entity_id
_entity_poly.type
_entity_poly.pdbx_seq_one_letter_code
_entity_poly.pdbx_strand_id
1 'polypeptide(L)'
;MSLAAVSRTACRPSSGNLLRRSLHSAARHPAPILLASSHAAVAGSTCPRPSHSHSAPGFYQPQHSAQFHTTTQKASSHAPMSFSDLSTRKKVTINTLRKMYEKGEKITMITAHDFPSGILADQAGIDCILVGDSLAMVGLGMEDTNQISLDDMLHHSRAVARGVRSAFLVADLPMGSYELSPKQALQSSIALVQKGRATSVKIEGGKEIAPTIKAITTMGIPVLAHIGLTPQRQGSLGGFVVQSKTAASASKLLSDALAVQDAGAWGVVLEAVPADVARLVTEALDIPTIGIGAGEGTSGQVLVQIDMLGNFPTGRFLPKFVKKYADVFEVSKKALVEFKDEVKSGQYPAQEHTYPVKEQEVAEFKKIVEHRKPEIDASKERRRSFD
;
A
#
# COMPACT_ATOMS: atom_id res chain seq x y z
N MET A 1 29.66 -2.83 -49.87
CA MET A 1 28.53 -3.00 -50.81
C MET A 1 27.25 -2.55 -50.11
N SER A 2 26.56 -1.60 -50.75
CA SER A 2 25.26 -0.98 -50.47
C SER A 2 24.89 -0.51 -49.05
N LEU A 3 25.00 0.80 -48.88
CA LEU A 3 24.08 1.63 -48.10
C LEU A 3 22.67 1.60 -48.74
N ALA A 4 21.63 1.67 -47.91
CA ALA A 4 20.34 2.23 -48.31
C ALA A 4 19.80 3.10 -47.18
N ALA A 5 19.82 4.41 -47.43
CA ALA A 5 19.19 5.44 -46.65
C ALA A 5 17.67 5.42 -46.91
N VAL A 6 16.87 5.64 -45.87
CA VAL A 6 15.46 6.04 -46.03
C VAL A 6 15.23 7.35 -45.30
N SER A 7 14.67 8.26 -46.08
CA SER A 7 14.57 9.70 -45.87
C SER A 7 13.51 10.07 -44.85
N ARG A 8 13.78 11.16 -44.11
CA ARG A 8 12.84 11.88 -43.27
C ARG A 8 11.98 12.79 -44.14
N THR A 9 10.66 12.76 -43.96
CA THR A 9 9.77 13.84 -44.38
C THR A 9 8.97 14.34 -43.19
N ALA A 10 9.26 15.59 -42.85
CA ALA A 10 8.54 16.40 -41.87
C ALA A 10 7.27 16.98 -42.53
N CYS A 11 6.16 16.96 -41.80
CA CYS A 11 4.98 17.77 -42.12
C CYS A 11 4.73 18.69 -40.93
N ARG A 12 4.78 20.01 -41.17
CA ARG A 12 4.47 21.08 -40.21
C ARG A 12 3.00 21.52 -40.36
N PRO A 13 2.43 22.18 -39.33
CA PRO A 13 0.99 22.26 -39.12
C PRO A 13 0.33 23.44 -39.85
N SER A 14 -0.94 23.28 -40.22
CA SER A 14 -1.81 24.38 -40.67
C SER A 14 -2.39 25.11 -39.47
N SER A 15 -2.02 26.38 -39.35
CA SER A 15 -2.57 27.38 -38.44
C SER A 15 -3.89 27.91 -38.96
N GLY A 16 -4.98 27.66 -38.22
CA GLY A 16 -6.30 28.28 -38.41
C GLY A 16 -6.58 29.30 -37.30
N ASN A 17 -6.43 30.58 -37.61
CA ASN A 17 -6.91 31.70 -36.81
C ASN A 17 -8.42 31.88 -37.05
N LEU A 18 -9.24 31.88 -35.99
CA LEU A 18 -10.56 32.53 -35.98
C LEU A 18 -10.90 32.96 -34.55
N LEU A 19 -10.50 34.19 -34.22
CA LEU A 19 -10.97 34.98 -33.08
C LEU A 19 -11.78 36.15 -33.63
N ARG A 20 -13.09 36.23 -33.31
CA ARG A 20 -13.86 37.47 -33.07
C ARG A 20 -15.35 37.20 -32.83
N ARG A 21 -15.83 37.65 -31.65
CA ARG A 21 -17.12 38.33 -31.33
C ARG A 21 -17.31 38.23 -29.80
N SER A 22 -16.87 39.22 -29.02
CA SER A 22 -17.56 40.47 -28.61
C SER A 22 -18.80 40.27 -27.72
N LEU A 23 -18.57 40.54 -26.42
CA LEU A 23 -19.33 41.38 -25.47
C LEU A 23 -20.85 41.22 -25.30
N HIS A 24 -21.24 41.08 -24.02
CA HIS A 24 -22.39 41.60 -23.23
C HIS A 24 -22.85 40.47 -22.27
N SER A 25 -23.26 40.63 -21.02
CA SER A 25 -23.36 41.72 -20.04
C SER A 25 -23.71 41.03 -18.70
N ALA A 26 -23.18 41.58 -17.59
CA ALA A 26 -23.70 41.64 -16.22
C ALA A 26 -24.48 40.46 -15.57
N ALA A 27 -23.99 39.98 -14.41
CA ALA A 27 -24.75 39.78 -13.15
C ALA A 27 -23.80 39.29 -12.03
N ARG A 28 -23.34 40.17 -11.13
CA ARG A 28 -23.78 40.30 -9.72
C ARG A 28 -23.71 39.03 -8.86
N HIS A 29 -22.68 38.98 -8.01
CA HIS A 29 -22.60 38.32 -6.70
C HIS A 29 -23.79 38.70 -5.79
N PRO A 30 -24.20 37.87 -4.79
CA PRO A 30 -23.36 37.58 -3.61
C PRO A 30 -23.48 36.17 -2.98
N ALA A 31 -22.46 35.83 -2.18
CA ALA A 31 -22.52 34.92 -1.04
C ALA A 31 -22.31 35.76 0.25
N PRO A 32 -22.34 35.23 1.48
CA PRO A 32 -23.09 34.11 2.07
C PRO A 32 -23.93 34.58 3.29
N ILE A 33 -24.81 33.73 3.84
CA ILE A 33 -25.46 33.96 5.15
C ILE A 33 -24.81 33.06 6.20
N LEU A 34 -24.19 33.72 7.19
CA LEU A 34 -23.79 33.22 8.49
C LEU A 34 -25.01 33.19 9.43
N LEU A 35 -25.19 32.12 10.20
CA LEU A 35 -25.95 32.16 11.44
C LEU A 35 -25.30 31.20 12.45
N ALA A 36 -24.90 31.79 13.57
CA ALA A 36 -24.32 31.13 14.73
C ALA A 36 -25.26 31.26 15.94
N SER A 37 -24.96 30.44 16.96
CA SER A 37 -25.44 30.46 18.36
C SER A 37 -26.82 29.80 18.58
N SER A 38 -27.14 29.13 19.70
CA SER A 38 -26.51 29.01 21.03
C SER A 38 -27.07 27.79 21.82
N HIS A 39 -26.43 27.55 22.97
CA HIS A 39 -26.53 26.52 24.01
C HIS A 39 -27.91 26.02 24.50
N ALA A 40 -27.95 24.78 25.04
CA ALA A 40 -28.13 24.55 26.49
C ALA A 40 -28.02 23.06 26.87
N ALA A 41 -27.19 22.78 27.89
CA ALA A 41 -27.11 21.53 28.65
C ALA A 41 -27.95 21.65 29.92
N VAL A 42 -28.61 20.57 30.36
CA VAL A 42 -29.13 20.43 31.73
C VAL A 42 -28.89 18.99 32.20
N ALA A 43 -28.36 18.89 33.42
CA ALA A 43 -28.03 17.68 34.14
C ALA A 43 -29.14 17.28 35.13
N GLY A 44 -29.14 15.99 35.52
CA GLY A 44 -29.46 15.57 36.89
C GLY A 44 -30.84 14.97 37.14
N SER A 45 -30.88 13.69 37.50
CA SER A 45 -31.54 13.22 38.74
C SER A 45 -31.34 11.72 38.96
N THR A 46 -30.71 11.43 40.08
CA THR A 46 -30.55 10.14 40.77
C THR A 46 -31.78 9.84 41.64
N CYS A 47 -32.13 8.55 41.87
CA CYS A 47 -32.59 7.99 43.16
C CYS A 47 -32.93 6.47 43.06
N PRO A 48 -33.07 5.73 44.18
CA PRO A 48 -32.34 4.46 44.41
C PRO A 48 -33.20 3.18 44.49
N ARG A 49 -32.49 2.05 44.65
CA ARG A 49 -32.97 0.67 44.94
C ARG A 49 -33.90 0.57 46.16
N PRO A 50 -34.61 -0.57 46.29
CA PRO A 50 -34.37 -1.38 47.48
C PRO A 50 -34.16 -2.87 47.22
N SER A 51 -33.37 -3.45 48.11
CA SER A 51 -33.05 -4.85 48.32
C SER A 51 -34.14 -5.58 49.10
N HIS A 52 -34.45 -6.82 48.73
CA HIS A 52 -35.05 -7.79 49.64
C HIS A 52 -34.33 -9.14 49.57
N SER A 53 -33.87 -9.56 50.74
CA SER A 53 -33.35 -10.87 51.10
C SER A 53 -34.47 -11.75 51.64
N HIS A 54 -34.60 -12.98 51.15
CA HIS A 54 -35.19 -14.08 51.92
C HIS A 54 -34.53 -15.40 51.55
N SER A 55 -34.20 -16.16 52.59
CA SER A 55 -33.57 -17.48 52.58
C SER A 55 -34.61 -18.54 52.95
N ALA A 56 -34.66 -19.66 52.23
CA ALA A 56 -34.95 -21.02 52.75
C ALA A 56 -34.85 -22.08 51.62
N PRO A 57 -34.59 -23.38 51.95
CA PRO A 57 -33.89 -24.32 51.08
C PRO A 57 -34.82 -25.32 50.38
N GLY A 58 -34.41 -25.78 49.19
CA GLY A 58 -35.07 -26.86 48.45
C GLY A 58 -34.04 -27.70 47.70
N PHE A 59 -33.92 -28.96 48.09
CA PHE A 59 -33.20 -30.02 47.39
C PHE A 59 -33.67 -30.12 45.93
N TYR A 60 -32.77 -30.11 44.95
CA TYR A 60 -33.02 -30.76 43.64
C TYR A 60 -31.69 -31.09 42.94
N GLN A 61 -31.59 -32.33 42.45
CA GLN A 61 -30.42 -32.91 41.78
C GLN A 61 -30.09 -32.19 40.46
N PRO A 62 -28.80 -32.07 40.06
CA PRO A 62 -28.46 -31.57 38.74
C PRO A 62 -28.67 -32.66 37.68
N GLN A 63 -29.69 -32.50 36.84
CA GLN A 63 -29.77 -33.19 35.57
C GLN A 63 -28.83 -32.50 34.57
N HIS A 64 -27.91 -33.28 33.99
CA HIS A 64 -27.10 -32.86 32.85
C HIS A 64 -28.01 -32.50 31.67
N SER A 65 -28.21 -31.20 31.42
CA SER A 65 -28.73 -30.71 30.15
C SER A 65 -27.56 -30.58 29.17
N ALA A 66 -27.48 -31.53 28.24
CA ALA A 66 -26.61 -31.39 27.08
C ALA A 66 -27.12 -30.20 26.24
N GLN A 67 -26.42 -29.08 26.30
CA GLN A 67 -26.64 -27.96 25.39
C GLN A 67 -26.16 -28.38 24.00
N PHE A 68 -27.10 -28.78 23.14
CA PHE A 68 -26.86 -28.85 21.71
C PHE A 68 -26.70 -27.42 21.20
N HIS A 69 -25.45 -26.98 21.01
CA HIS A 69 -25.15 -25.84 20.17
C HIS A 69 -25.44 -26.22 18.72
N THR A 70 -26.67 -25.97 18.28
CA THR A 70 -26.97 -25.90 16.84
C THR A 70 -26.36 -24.61 16.31
N THR A 71 -25.08 -24.68 15.92
CA THR A 71 -24.45 -23.64 15.11
C THR A 71 -25.07 -23.68 13.73
N THR A 72 -26.17 -22.95 13.53
CA THR A 72 -26.70 -22.70 12.19
C THR A 72 -25.68 -21.81 11.47
N GLN A 73 -24.73 -22.42 10.74
CA GLN A 73 -23.89 -21.67 9.81
C GLN A 73 -24.82 -21.00 8.79
N LYS A 74 -24.97 -19.68 8.89
CA LYS A 74 -25.66 -18.90 7.87
C LYS A 74 -24.83 -18.99 6.59
N ALA A 75 -25.36 -19.66 5.58
CA ALA A 75 -24.79 -19.68 4.25
C ALA A 75 -24.94 -18.27 3.64
N SER A 76 -23.94 -17.42 3.84
CA SER A 76 -23.87 -16.06 3.32
C SER A 76 -22.91 -16.03 2.14
N SER A 77 -23.31 -15.38 1.04
CA SER A 77 -22.42 -15.08 -0.09
C SER A 77 -21.41 -13.96 0.22
N HIS A 78 -21.54 -13.32 1.38
CA HIS A 78 -20.68 -12.23 1.84
C HIS A 78 -20.00 -12.60 3.17
N ALA A 79 -18.68 -12.48 3.22
CA ALA A 79 -17.86 -12.67 4.42
C ALA A 79 -17.25 -11.31 4.85
N PRO A 80 -17.92 -10.53 5.71
CA PRO A 80 -17.35 -9.27 6.20
C PRO A 80 -16.17 -9.55 7.14
N MET A 81 -15.03 -8.87 6.92
CA MET A 81 -13.90 -8.94 7.85
C MET A 81 -14.17 -8.10 9.10
N SER A 82 -13.88 -8.67 10.28
CA SER A 82 -13.86 -7.91 11.54
C SER A 82 -12.55 -7.12 11.67
N PHE A 83 -12.66 -5.80 11.79
CA PHE A 83 -11.50 -4.90 11.89
C PHE A 83 -10.94 -4.76 13.31
N SER A 84 -11.60 -5.30 14.34
CA SER A 84 -11.18 -5.19 15.75
C SER A 84 -9.87 -5.91 16.05
N ASP A 85 -9.48 -6.88 15.21
CA ASP A 85 -8.41 -7.84 15.52
C ASP A 85 -7.17 -7.66 14.63
N LEU A 86 -7.09 -6.58 13.85
CA LEU A 86 -6.01 -6.43 12.85
C LEU A 86 -4.61 -6.30 13.47
N SER A 87 -4.48 -5.70 14.66
CA SER A 87 -3.23 -5.69 15.43
C SER A 87 -3.47 -5.27 16.88
N THR A 88 -2.85 -5.98 17.83
CA THR A 88 -2.83 -5.63 19.26
C THR A 88 -1.53 -4.92 19.68
N ARG A 89 -0.60 -4.72 18.73
CA ARG A 89 0.72 -4.13 18.98
C ARG A 89 0.61 -2.61 19.20
N LYS A 90 1.54 -2.05 19.98
CA LYS A 90 1.64 -0.60 20.16
C LYS A 90 2.07 0.06 18.85
N LYS A 91 1.54 1.26 18.58
CA LYS A 91 1.93 2.06 17.42
C LYS A 91 3.43 2.37 17.44
N VAL A 92 4.11 2.06 16.34
CA VAL A 92 5.49 2.48 16.08
C VAL A 92 5.47 3.94 15.69
N THR A 93 6.29 4.74 16.38
CA THR A 93 6.42 6.19 16.17
C THR A 93 7.86 6.51 15.78
N ILE A 94 8.10 7.73 15.30
CA ILE A 94 9.46 8.24 15.10
C ILE A 94 10.34 8.10 16.36
N ASN A 95 9.76 8.30 17.55
CA ASN A 95 10.46 8.13 18.82
C ASN A 95 10.76 6.65 19.13
N THR A 96 9.89 5.73 18.68
CA THR A 96 10.15 4.29 18.77
C THR A 96 11.37 3.94 17.92
N LEU A 97 11.41 4.39 16.66
CA LEU A 97 12.50 4.13 15.72
C LEU A 97 13.83 4.74 16.20
N ARG A 98 13.81 5.98 16.72
CA ARG A 98 14.99 6.59 17.34
C ARG A 98 15.51 5.78 18.54
N LYS A 99 14.62 5.31 19.42
CA LYS A 99 15.01 4.47 20.56
C LYS A 99 15.59 3.12 20.13
N MET A 100 15.09 2.53 19.06
CA MET A 100 15.66 1.30 18.50
C MET A 100 17.10 1.56 18.03
N TYR A 101 17.31 2.63 17.28
CA TYR A 101 18.63 3.06 16.83
C TYR A 101 19.60 3.32 18.00
N GLU A 102 19.20 4.10 19.01
CA GLU A 102 20.00 4.38 20.21
C GLU A 102 20.39 3.11 20.98
N LYS A 103 19.58 2.06 20.91
CA LYS A 103 19.83 0.75 21.55
C LYS A 103 20.58 -0.24 20.66
N GLY A 104 20.84 0.10 19.41
CA GLY A 104 21.37 -0.84 18.42
C GLY A 104 20.40 -1.94 17.99
N GLU A 105 19.09 -1.78 18.25
CA GLU A 105 18.05 -2.69 17.78
C GLU A 105 17.75 -2.42 16.31
N LYS A 106 17.81 -3.46 15.46
CA LYS A 106 17.65 -3.31 14.01
C LYS A 106 16.21 -2.96 13.65
N ILE A 107 16.04 -1.92 12.83
CA ILE A 107 14.73 -1.51 12.30
C ILE A 107 14.36 -2.40 11.12
N THR A 108 13.19 -3.05 11.19
CA THR A 108 12.63 -3.80 10.06
C THR A 108 11.74 -2.91 9.19
N MET A 109 12.03 -2.87 7.89
CA MET A 109 11.21 -2.17 6.91
C MET A 109 10.84 -3.11 5.76
N ILE A 110 9.60 -3.03 5.27
CA ILE A 110 9.17 -3.76 4.07
C ILE A 110 8.26 -2.90 3.22
N THR A 111 8.28 -3.09 1.90
CA THR A 111 7.27 -2.44 1.07
C THR A 111 5.88 -3.04 1.27
N ALA A 112 4.83 -2.26 1.02
CA ALA A 112 3.47 -2.77 0.84
C ALA A 112 2.76 -1.92 -0.21
N HIS A 113 1.82 -2.53 -0.92
CA HIS A 113 1.25 -1.93 -2.14
C HIS A 113 -0.29 -1.88 -2.09
N ASP A 114 -0.93 -2.67 -1.24
CA ASP A 114 -2.37 -2.76 -1.14
C ASP A 114 -2.82 -3.09 0.30
N PHE A 115 -4.13 -3.21 0.46
CA PHE A 115 -4.72 -3.50 1.76
C PHE A 115 -4.26 -4.85 2.35
N PRO A 116 -4.32 -6.00 1.63
CA PRO A 116 -3.81 -7.28 2.13
C PRO A 116 -2.32 -7.29 2.48
N SER A 117 -1.46 -6.73 1.62
CA SER A 117 -0.01 -6.65 1.89
C SER A 117 0.31 -5.82 3.12
N GLY A 118 -0.44 -4.72 3.34
CA GLY A 118 -0.34 -3.89 4.54
C GLY A 118 -0.74 -4.65 5.81
N ILE A 119 -1.82 -5.44 5.77
CA ILE A 119 -2.21 -6.31 6.91
C ILE A 119 -1.11 -7.31 7.21
N LEU A 120 -0.62 -8.03 6.19
CA LEU A 120 0.39 -9.06 6.36
C LEU A 120 1.66 -8.50 7.00
N ALA A 121 2.15 -7.37 6.50
CA ALA A 121 3.34 -6.71 7.05
C ALA A 121 3.12 -6.24 8.50
N ASP A 122 1.96 -5.66 8.82
CA ASP A 122 1.68 -5.16 10.16
C ASP A 122 1.52 -6.29 11.20
N GLN A 123 0.87 -7.39 10.81
CA GLN A 123 0.70 -8.59 11.62
C GLN A 123 2.00 -9.36 11.82
N ALA A 124 2.89 -9.35 10.83
CA ALA A 124 4.24 -9.91 10.96
C ALA A 124 5.13 -9.13 11.95
N GLY A 125 4.66 -7.98 12.46
CA GLY A 125 5.37 -7.18 13.44
C GLY A 125 6.40 -6.22 12.85
N ILE A 126 6.37 -5.96 11.54
CA ILE A 126 7.30 -5.05 10.88
C ILE A 126 7.22 -3.65 11.49
N ASP A 127 8.36 -3.02 11.74
CA ASP A 127 8.42 -1.71 12.39
C ASP A 127 7.95 -0.60 11.45
N CYS A 128 8.38 -0.66 10.20
CA CYS A 128 8.13 0.36 9.20
C CYS A 128 7.61 -0.23 7.88
N ILE A 129 6.53 0.32 7.35
CA ILE A 129 5.97 -0.09 6.06
C ILE A 129 6.17 1.04 5.06
N LEU A 130 6.74 0.72 3.90
CA LEU A 130 7.00 1.65 2.82
C LEU A 130 6.02 1.43 1.65
N VAL A 131 5.19 2.41 1.36
CA VAL A 131 4.48 2.48 0.07
C VAL A 131 5.46 3.09 -0.91
N GLY A 132 6.28 2.22 -1.51
CA GLY A 132 7.38 2.61 -2.38
C GLY A 132 6.95 2.73 -3.85
N ASP A 133 7.60 3.61 -4.59
CA ASP A 133 7.40 3.77 -6.04
C ASP A 133 7.84 2.55 -6.86
N SER A 134 8.59 1.62 -6.24
CA SER A 134 8.82 0.25 -6.75
C SER A 134 7.54 -0.48 -7.13
N LEU A 135 6.40 -0.08 -6.54
CA LEU A 135 5.02 -0.41 -6.96
C LEU A 135 4.83 -0.36 -8.48
N ALA A 136 5.39 0.65 -9.15
CA ALA A 136 5.30 0.84 -10.60
C ALA A 136 5.65 -0.45 -11.33
N MET A 137 6.78 -1.06 -10.96
CA MET A 137 7.30 -2.25 -11.61
C MET A 137 6.64 -3.52 -11.07
N VAL A 138 6.58 -3.67 -9.74
CA VAL A 138 6.20 -4.96 -9.14
C VAL A 138 4.69 -5.15 -8.99
N GLY A 139 3.92 -4.06 -8.95
CA GLY A 139 2.47 -4.10 -8.79
C GLY A 139 1.70 -3.62 -10.00
N LEU A 140 2.23 -2.66 -10.77
CA LEU A 140 1.56 -2.08 -11.94
C LEU A 140 2.14 -2.55 -13.28
N GLY A 141 3.26 -3.27 -13.28
CA GLY A 141 3.87 -3.81 -14.50
C GLY A 141 4.49 -2.76 -15.43
N MET A 142 4.76 -1.55 -14.92
CA MET A 142 5.46 -0.49 -15.62
C MET A 142 6.95 -0.86 -15.81
N GLU A 143 7.59 -0.28 -16.82
CA GLU A 143 8.99 -0.60 -17.14
C GLU A 143 9.97 -0.06 -16.08
N ASP A 144 9.64 1.08 -15.47
CA ASP A 144 10.42 1.72 -14.43
C ASP A 144 9.55 2.51 -13.44
N THR A 145 10.18 3.05 -12.38
CA THR A 145 9.50 3.84 -11.35
C THR A 145 9.12 5.25 -11.80
N ASN A 146 9.58 5.71 -12.96
CA ASN A 146 9.35 7.07 -13.44
C ASN A 146 7.95 7.26 -14.04
N GLN A 147 7.27 6.16 -14.38
CA GLN A 147 5.91 6.19 -14.94
C GLN A 147 4.82 6.40 -13.89
N ILE A 148 5.12 6.18 -12.60
CA ILE A 148 4.11 6.24 -11.55
C ILE A 148 3.78 7.68 -11.16
N SER A 149 2.48 7.99 -11.05
CA SER A 149 2.02 9.32 -10.70
C SER A 149 1.87 9.51 -9.19
N LEU A 150 1.78 10.77 -8.75
CA LEU A 150 1.40 11.09 -7.36
C LEU A 150 0.00 10.55 -7.02
N ASP A 151 -0.93 10.50 -7.99
CA ASP A 151 -2.28 9.97 -7.76
C ASP A 151 -2.28 8.46 -7.53
N ASP A 152 -1.41 7.71 -8.23
CA ASP A 152 -1.19 6.29 -7.97
C ASP A 152 -0.65 6.08 -6.55
N MET A 153 0.37 6.85 -6.16
CA MET A 153 0.94 6.80 -4.81
C MET A 153 -0.10 7.13 -3.74
N LEU A 154 -0.96 8.13 -3.98
CA LEU A 154 -2.08 8.46 -3.09
C LEU A 154 -3.12 7.34 -3.00
N HIS A 155 -3.42 6.68 -4.11
CA HIS A 155 -4.36 5.56 -4.13
C HIS A 155 -3.83 4.40 -3.27
N HIS A 156 -2.62 3.94 -3.56
CA HIS A 156 -2.02 2.79 -2.91
C HIS A 156 -1.67 3.07 -1.45
N SER A 157 -1.23 4.30 -1.13
CA SER A 157 -0.98 4.70 0.25
C SER A 157 -2.25 4.60 1.11
N ARG A 158 -3.41 5.05 0.60
CA ARG A 158 -4.70 4.87 1.29
C ARG A 158 -5.10 3.41 1.42
N ALA A 159 -4.82 2.58 0.42
CA ALA A 159 -5.16 1.17 0.47
C ALA A 159 -4.38 0.47 1.58
N VAL A 160 -3.06 0.67 1.62
CA VAL A 160 -2.17 0.13 2.66
C VAL A 160 -2.56 0.66 4.03
N ALA A 161 -2.82 1.96 4.17
CA ALA A 161 -3.17 2.59 5.45
C ALA A 161 -4.45 2.03 6.10
N ARG A 162 -5.37 1.41 5.32
CA ARG A 162 -6.54 0.73 5.88
C ARG A 162 -6.17 -0.53 6.66
N GLY A 163 -5.08 -1.19 6.24
CA GLY A 163 -4.58 -2.46 6.78
C GLY A 163 -3.56 -2.28 7.90
N VAL A 164 -2.80 -1.19 7.87
CA VAL A 164 -1.73 -0.93 8.83
C VAL A 164 -2.26 -0.23 10.09
N ARG A 165 -2.14 -0.89 11.25
CA ARG A 165 -2.53 -0.33 12.54
C ARG A 165 -1.32 0.08 13.36
N SER A 166 -0.28 -0.75 13.42
CA SER A 166 0.84 -0.57 14.35
C SER A 166 2.09 0.01 13.70
N ALA A 167 2.50 -0.45 12.52
CA ALA A 167 3.74 -0.02 11.87
C ALA A 167 3.75 1.48 11.53
N PHE A 168 4.96 2.03 11.42
CA PHE A 168 5.21 3.39 10.94
C PHE A 168 5.08 3.43 9.42
N LEU A 169 4.09 4.16 8.90
CA LEU A 169 3.79 4.17 7.47
C LEU A 169 4.53 5.30 6.75
N VAL A 170 5.38 4.95 5.80
CA VAL A 170 6.12 5.85 4.93
C VAL A 170 5.56 5.73 3.51
N ALA A 171 5.43 6.83 2.78
CA ALA A 171 5.09 6.81 1.37
C ALA A 171 6.10 7.59 0.54
N ASP A 172 6.44 7.07 -0.64
CA ASP A 172 7.35 7.75 -1.56
C ASP A 172 6.71 8.99 -2.20
N LEU A 173 7.53 10.04 -2.34
CA LEU A 173 7.31 11.07 -3.33
C LEU A 173 7.80 10.54 -4.69
N PRO A 174 6.93 10.33 -5.68
CA PRO A 174 7.35 9.83 -6.99
C PRO A 174 8.05 10.93 -7.79
N MET A 175 8.79 10.52 -8.84
CA MET A 175 9.47 11.46 -9.71
C MET A 175 8.50 12.52 -10.28
N GLY A 176 8.95 13.77 -10.33
CA GLY A 176 8.18 14.93 -10.81
C GLY A 176 7.30 15.59 -9.75
N SER A 177 7.23 15.03 -8.53
CA SER A 177 6.40 15.56 -7.45
C SER A 177 7.14 16.46 -6.45
N TYR A 178 8.48 16.56 -6.52
CA TYR A 178 9.27 17.25 -5.51
C TYR A 178 10.48 18.04 -6.05
N GLU A 179 10.85 17.84 -7.30
CA GLU A 179 12.11 18.32 -7.89
C GLU A 179 12.03 19.77 -8.34
N LEU A 180 10.83 20.29 -8.66
CA LEU A 180 10.70 21.65 -9.21
C LEU A 180 10.96 22.72 -8.14
N SER A 181 10.53 22.48 -6.89
CA SER A 181 10.77 23.42 -5.78
C SER A 181 10.44 22.79 -4.42
N PRO A 182 11.01 23.32 -3.32
CA PRO A 182 10.58 22.96 -1.96
C PRO A 182 9.08 23.14 -1.72
N LYS A 183 8.46 24.14 -2.36
CA LYS A 183 7.01 24.38 -2.26
C LYS A 183 6.20 23.25 -2.87
N GLN A 184 6.58 22.79 -4.07
CA GLN A 184 5.93 21.67 -4.74
C GLN A 184 6.05 20.40 -3.88
N ALA A 185 7.26 20.08 -3.43
CA ALA A 185 7.52 18.92 -2.59
C ALA A 185 6.70 18.92 -1.30
N LEU A 186 6.57 20.09 -0.65
CA LEU A 186 5.72 20.26 0.52
C LEU A 186 4.24 20.03 0.20
N GLN A 187 3.73 20.54 -0.94
CA GLN A 187 2.34 20.28 -1.36
C GLN A 187 2.07 18.79 -1.59
N SER A 188 2.98 18.10 -2.29
CA SER A 188 2.90 16.65 -2.52
C SER A 188 2.98 15.86 -1.20
N SER A 189 3.86 16.29 -0.28
CA SER A 189 4.01 15.67 1.05
C SER A 189 2.75 15.83 1.90
N ILE A 190 2.15 17.03 1.91
CA ILE A 190 0.87 17.29 2.58
C ILE A 190 -0.22 16.39 2.00
N ALA A 191 -0.26 16.20 0.68
CA ALA A 191 -1.24 15.30 0.06
C ALA A 191 -1.04 13.84 0.51
N LEU A 192 0.19 13.32 0.55
CA LEU A 192 0.49 11.96 1.01
C LEU A 192 0.11 11.76 2.49
N VAL A 193 0.29 12.76 3.34
CA VAL A 193 -0.12 12.69 4.74
C VAL A 193 -1.65 12.79 4.88
N GLN A 194 -2.27 13.83 4.32
CA GLN A 194 -3.70 14.10 4.53
C GLN A 194 -4.60 13.12 3.78
N LYS A 195 -4.33 12.92 2.49
CA LYS A 195 -5.13 12.07 1.61
C LYS A 195 -4.58 10.65 1.61
N GLY A 196 -3.26 10.48 1.48
CA GLY A 196 -2.59 9.17 1.48
C GLY A 196 -2.61 8.46 2.84
N ARG A 197 -2.76 9.21 3.95
CA ARG A 197 -2.69 8.71 5.34
C ARG A 197 -1.31 8.21 5.75
N ALA A 198 -0.25 8.56 5.02
CA ALA A 198 1.12 8.30 5.43
C ALA A 198 1.49 9.09 6.69
N THR A 199 2.37 8.53 7.52
CA THR A 199 2.93 9.23 8.69
C THR A 199 4.21 10.00 8.33
N SER A 200 4.95 9.53 7.32
CA SER A 200 6.20 10.10 6.83
C SER A 200 6.23 10.01 5.31
N VAL A 201 7.05 10.85 4.69
CA VAL A 201 7.39 10.73 3.27
C VAL A 201 8.82 10.23 3.08
N LYS A 202 9.09 9.54 1.96
CA LYS A 202 10.45 9.24 1.49
C LYS A 202 10.76 10.07 0.24
N ILE A 203 11.99 10.59 0.15
CA ILE A 203 12.46 11.46 -0.94
C ILE A 203 13.86 11.06 -1.38
N GLU A 204 14.10 11.04 -2.70
CA GLU A 204 15.41 10.71 -3.27
C GLU A 204 16.24 11.96 -3.55
N GLY A 205 17.52 11.91 -3.15
CA GLY A 205 18.46 12.99 -3.39
C GLY A 205 19.39 13.23 -2.21
N GLY A 206 20.59 13.69 -2.54
CA GLY A 206 21.62 14.03 -1.57
C GLY A 206 21.57 15.49 -1.16
N LYS A 207 22.74 16.12 -1.07
CA LYS A 207 22.91 17.50 -0.63
C LYS A 207 22.05 18.51 -1.42
N GLU A 208 21.79 18.25 -2.70
CA GLU A 208 20.98 19.13 -3.55
C GLU A 208 19.51 19.22 -3.13
N ILE A 209 18.98 18.19 -2.46
CA ILE A 209 17.59 18.13 -1.98
C ILE A 209 17.45 18.53 -0.50
N ALA A 210 18.56 18.78 0.21
CA ALA A 210 18.55 19.23 1.60
C ALA A 210 17.65 20.47 1.87
N PRO A 211 17.60 21.52 1.02
CA PRO A 211 16.66 22.63 1.21
C PRO A 211 15.19 22.20 1.15
N THR A 212 14.87 21.22 0.29
CA THR A 212 13.53 20.64 0.17
C THR A 212 13.16 19.82 1.39
N ILE A 213 14.06 18.95 1.87
CA ILE A 213 13.87 18.19 3.11
C ILE A 213 13.59 19.14 4.27
N LYS A 214 14.42 20.18 4.43
CA LYS A 214 14.25 21.18 5.49
C LYS A 214 12.90 21.88 5.44
N ALA A 215 12.41 22.23 4.25
CA ALA A 215 11.08 22.84 4.10
C ALA A 215 9.95 21.91 4.54
N ILE A 216 10.05 20.62 4.25
CA ILE A 216 9.05 19.61 4.63
C ILE A 216 9.09 19.36 6.16
N THR A 217 10.29 19.16 6.71
CA THR A 217 10.48 18.84 8.14
C THR A 217 10.12 20.02 9.04
N THR A 218 10.38 21.25 8.62
CA THR A 218 9.97 22.48 9.34
C THR A 218 8.44 22.56 9.52
N MET A 219 7.67 21.97 8.61
CA MET A 219 6.21 21.90 8.70
C MET A 219 5.69 20.71 9.52
N GLY A 220 6.59 19.94 10.15
CA GLY A 220 6.25 18.82 11.02
C GLY A 220 5.97 17.50 10.30
N ILE A 221 6.28 17.39 9.00
CA ILE A 221 6.19 16.13 8.26
C ILE A 221 7.54 15.39 8.36
N PRO A 222 7.60 14.19 8.96
CA PRO A 222 8.81 13.38 8.98
C PRO A 222 9.26 13.00 7.56
N VAL A 223 10.57 13.07 7.33
CA VAL A 223 11.20 12.70 6.05
C VAL A 223 12.21 11.58 6.26
N LEU A 224 12.07 10.51 5.48
CA LEU A 224 13.09 9.50 5.26
C LEU A 224 13.85 9.88 3.99
N ALA A 225 15.13 10.20 4.09
CA ALA A 225 15.94 10.49 2.91
C ALA A 225 16.32 9.19 2.16
N HIS A 226 16.73 9.30 0.91
CA HIS A 226 17.25 8.18 0.13
C HIS A 226 18.45 8.62 -0.72
N ILE A 227 19.62 8.03 -0.46
CA ILE A 227 20.88 8.30 -1.15
C ILE A 227 21.57 6.98 -1.57
N GLY A 228 22.63 7.09 -2.36
CA GLY A 228 23.23 5.94 -3.03
C GLY A 228 22.63 5.80 -4.42
N LEU A 229 22.22 4.59 -4.79
CA LEU A 229 21.45 4.40 -6.02
C LEU A 229 20.03 4.91 -5.81
N THR A 230 19.63 5.94 -6.55
CA THR A 230 18.27 6.50 -6.51
C THR A 230 17.55 6.12 -7.81
N PRO A 231 16.67 5.08 -7.80
CA PRO A 231 15.99 4.56 -8.98
C PRO A 231 15.34 5.61 -9.88
N GLN A 232 14.76 6.67 -9.32
CA GLN A 232 14.11 7.73 -10.12
C GLN A 232 15.10 8.44 -11.05
N ARG A 233 16.39 8.41 -10.68
CA ARG A 233 17.49 9.02 -11.43
C ARG A 233 18.30 8.01 -12.23
N GLN A 234 17.79 6.80 -12.45
CA GLN A 234 18.50 5.73 -13.15
C GLN A 234 19.11 6.20 -14.50
N GLY A 235 18.40 7.04 -15.25
CA GLY A 235 18.89 7.55 -16.54
C GLY A 235 20.16 8.39 -16.41
N SER A 236 20.28 9.18 -15.33
CA SER A 236 21.49 9.98 -15.04
C SER A 236 22.62 9.15 -14.43
N LEU A 237 22.27 8.05 -13.76
CA LEU A 237 23.22 7.14 -13.11
C LEU A 237 23.74 6.04 -14.04
N GLY A 238 23.20 5.92 -15.25
CA GLY A 238 23.55 4.86 -16.21
C GLY A 238 22.94 3.50 -15.87
N GLY A 239 21.78 3.50 -15.21
CA GLY A 239 21.05 2.31 -14.79
C GLY A 239 21.23 1.96 -13.30
N PHE A 240 20.82 0.75 -12.94
CA PHE A 240 20.89 0.22 -11.57
C PHE A 240 22.30 -0.27 -11.21
N VAL A 241 23.23 0.66 -11.06
CA VAL A 241 24.64 0.36 -10.77
C VAL A 241 25.00 0.68 -9.32
N VAL A 242 25.87 -0.17 -8.75
CA VAL A 242 26.41 0.01 -7.39
C VAL A 242 27.17 1.33 -7.29
N GLN A 243 26.86 2.13 -6.27
CA GLN A 243 27.45 3.45 -6.02
C GLN A 243 28.63 3.39 -5.05
N SER A 244 29.37 4.49 -4.92
CA SER A 244 30.39 4.67 -3.86
C SER A 244 31.52 3.62 -3.82
N LYS A 245 31.98 3.16 -4.99
CA LYS A 245 33.07 2.18 -5.12
C LYS A 245 34.48 2.77 -4.93
N THR A 246 34.60 4.09 -4.90
CA THR A 246 35.89 4.80 -4.75
C THR A 246 35.83 5.70 -3.53
N ALA A 247 36.98 5.99 -2.91
CA ALA A 247 37.04 6.90 -1.76
C ALA A 247 36.41 8.27 -2.05
N ALA A 248 36.59 8.81 -3.27
CA ALA A 248 35.99 10.07 -3.69
C ALA A 248 34.45 10.00 -3.75
N SER A 249 33.89 8.92 -4.34
CA SER A 249 32.44 8.74 -4.40
C SER A 249 31.83 8.40 -3.04
N ALA A 250 32.53 7.66 -2.18
CA ALA A 250 32.15 7.42 -0.79
C ALA A 250 32.16 8.71 0.05
N SER A 251 33.14 9.59 -0.15
CA SER A 251 33.18 10.92 0.50
C SER A 251 32.00 11.80 0.09
N LYS A 252 31.60 11.75 -1.19
CA LYS A 252 30.37 12.40 -1.66
C LYS A 252 29.13 11.83 -0.96
N LEU A 253 29.00 10.50 -0.89
CA LEU A 253 27.90 9.84 -0.18
C LEU A 253 27.81 10.27 1.28
N LEU A 254 28.94 10.34 1.99
CA LEU A 254 28.98 10.84 3.37
C LEU A 254 28.54 12.31 3.46
N SER A 255 28.97 13.14 2.51
CA SER A 255 28.53 14.55 2.45
C SER A 255 27.03 14.68 2.20
N ASP A 256 26.46 13.82 1.34
CA ASP A 256 25.02 13.74 1.09
C ASP A 256 24.27 13.28 2.34
N ALA A 257 24.79 12.26 3.04
CA ALA A 257 24.22 11.72 4.27
C ALA A 257 24.15 12.77 5.40
N LEU A 258 25.25 13.50 5.62
CA LEU A 258 25.29 14.59 6.60
C LEU A 258 24.34 15.73 6.21
N ALA A 259 24.28 16.09 4.93
CA ALA A 259 23.40 17.16 4.47
C ALA A 259 21.91 16.84 4.67
N VAL A 260 21.48 15.60 4.43
CA VAL A 260 20.08 15.21 4.67
C VAL A 260 19.76 15.09 6.17
N GLN A 261 20.72 14.66 6.99
CA GLN A 261 20.61 14.70 8.45
C GLN A 261 20.42 16.13 8.95
N ASP A 262 21.29 17.07 8.54
CA ASP A 262 21.23 18.48 8.94
C ASP A 262 19.94 19.18 8.48
N ALA A 263 19.35 18.69 7.38
CA ALA A 263 18.04 19.13 6.90
C ALA A 263 16.86 18.62 7.74
N GLY A 264 17.11 17.71 8.69
CA GLY A 264 16.12 17.19 9.64
C GLY A 264 15.45 15.88 9.22
N ALA A 265 16.04 15.13 8.27
CA ALA A 265 15.57 13.77 7.99
C ALA A 265 15.66 12.91 9.27
N TRP A 266 14.67 12.06 9.52
CA TRP A 266 14.69 11.18 10.71
C TRP A 266 15.53 9.92 10.51
N GLY A 267 15.83 9.60 9.25
CA GLY A 267 16.65 8.47 8.84
C GLY A 267 17.00 8.60 7.36
N VAL A 268 17.85 7.70 6.86
CA VAL A 268 18.26 7.68 5.45
C VAL A 268 18.37 6.26 4.91
N VAL A 269 17.76 6.00 3.75
CA VAL A 269 17.97 4.77 2.99
C VAL A 269 19.32 4.85 2.27
N LEU A 270 20.10 3.78 2.38
CA LEU A 270 21.33 3.57 1.62
C LEU A 270 21.10 2.41 0.64
N GLU A 271 21.04 2.69 -0.65
CA GLU A 271 20.79 1.68 -1.68
C GLU A 271 22.03 1.38 -2.54
N ALA A 272 22.32 0.09 -2.70
CA ALA A 272 23.39 -0.44 -3.55
C ALA A 272 24.76 0.21 -3.29
N VAL A 273 25.16 0.27 -2.01
CA VAL A 273 26.45 0.80 -1.52
C VAL A 273 27.31 -0.35 -0.96
N PRO A 274 28.65 -0.36 -1.14
CA PRO A 274 29.52 -1.35 -0.49
C PRO A 274 29.33 -1.38 1.04
N ALA A 275 29.31 -2.58 1.61
CA ALA A 275 28.97 -2.81 3.03
C ALA A 275 29.85 -2.00 4.00
N ASP A 276 31.16 -1.96 3.77
CA ASP A 276 32.08 -1.19 4.61
C ASP A 276 31.81 0.33 4.55
N VAL A 277 31.48 0.84 3.37
CA VAL A 277 31.14 2.26 3.19
C VAL A 277 29.84 2.58 3.91
N ALA A 278 28.81 1.74 3.76
CA ALA A 278 27.53 1.93 4.44
C ALA A 278 27.65 1.86 5.96
N ARG A 279 28.49 0.95 6.49
CA ARG A 279 28.81 0.86 7.91
C ARG A 279 29.47 2.15 8.42
N LEU A 280 30.52 2.63 7.74
CA LEU A 280 31.20 3.87 8.12
C LEU A 280 30.28 5.10 8.06
N VAL A 281 29.38 5.17 7.05
CA VAL A 281 28.35 6.22 7.00
C VAL A 281 27.39 6.09 8.17
N THR A 282 26.96 4.87 8.51
CA THR A 282 26.04 4.63 9.64
C THR A 282 26.66 5.04 10.98
N GLU A 283 27.94 4.78 11.19
CA GLU A 283 28.70 5.18 12.38
C GLU A 283 28.91 6.70 12.49
N ALA A 284 28.85 7.42 11.37
CA ALA A 284 29.06 8.87 11.30
C ALA A 284 27.78 9.71 11.48
N LEU A 285 26.60 9.09 11.41
CA LEU A 285 25.31 9.78 11.54
C LEU A 285 24.73 9.62 12.95
N ASP A 286 23.84 10.55 13.32
CA ASP A 286 23.01 10.52 14.54
C ASP A 286 21.57 10.04 14.26
N ILE A 287 21.30 9.66 13.00
CA ILE A 287 20.01 9.15 12.54
C ILE A 287 20.15 7.72 12.01
N PRO A 288 19.11 6.87 12.12
CA PRO A 288 19.13 5.52 11.58
C PRO A 288 19.36 5.48 10.07
N THR A 289 20.19 4.54 9.62
CA THR A 289 20.32 4.16 8.22
C THR A 289 19.50 2.90 7.93
N ILE A 290 18.79 2.86 6.80
CA ILE A 290 18.05 1.69 6.33
C ILE A 290 18.73 1.16 5.06
N GLY A 291 19.29 -0.04 5.13
CA GLY A 291 20.03 -0.63 4.02
C GLY A 291 19.14 -1.39 3.05
N ILE A 292 19.44 -1.29 1.76
CA ILE A 292 18.99 -2.22 0.72
C ILE A 292 20.14 -2.48 -0.25
N GLY A 293 20.73 -3.67 -0.14
CA GLY A 293 22.01 -3.95 -0.80
C GLY A 293 23.17 -3.09 -0.28
N ALA A 294 23.12 -2.69 1.00
CA ALA A 294 24.13 -1.91 1.69
C ALA A 294 24.86 -2.69 2.82
N GLY A 295 24.68 -4.02 2.88
CA GLY A 295 25.25 -4.86 3.94
C GLY A 295 24.52 -4.71 5.28
N GLU A 296 24.95 -5.48 6.28
CA GLU A 296 24.33 -5.55 7.61
C GLU A 296 24.71 -4.41 8.58
N GLY A 297 25.68 -3.60 8.19
CA GLY A 297 26.23 -2.50 8.99
C GLY A 297 25.28 -1.31 9.19
N THR A 298 24.13 -1.27 8.52
CA THR A 298 23.11 -0.22 8.65
C THR A 298 22.20 -0.43 9.88
N SER A 299 21.53 0.61 10.36
CA SER A 299 20.63 0.54 11.52
C SER A 299 19.38 -0.31 11.29
N GLY A 300 19.00 -0.55 10.04
CA GLY A 300 17.88 -1.39 9.64
C GLY A 300 18.01 -1.87 8.20
N GLN A 301 17.00 -2.59 7.73
CA GLN A 301 16.96 -3.15 6.36
C GLN A 301 15.59 -2.95 5.73
N VAL A 302 15.57 -2.76 4.41
CA VAL A 302 14.35 -2.76 3.58
C VAL A 302 14.47 -3.70 2.39
N LEU A 303 13.38 -4.38 2.05
CA LEU A 303 13.22 -5.12 0.80
C LEU A 303 11.87 -4.82 0.17
N VAL A 304 11.79 -5.03 -1.15
CA VAL A 304 10.51 -5.07 -1.87
C VAL A 304 9.81 -6.38 -1.50
N GLN A 305 8.59 -6.29 -0.94
CA GLN A 305 7.86 -7.44 -0.40
C GLN A 305 7.59 -8.52 -1.46
N ILE A 306 7.20 -8.11 -2.66
CA ILE A 306 6.97 -9.02 -3.79
C ILE A 306 8.23 -9.82 -4.14
N ASP A 307 9.40 -9.16 -4.10
CA ASP A 307 10.67 -9.79 -4.43
C ASP A 307 11.09 -10.79 -3.35
N MET A 308 10.97 -10.42 -2.07
CA MET A 308 11.34 -11.31 -0.97
C MET A 308 10.37 -12.49 -0.78
N LEU A 309 9.08 -12.33 -1.14
CA LEU A 309 8.08 -13.40 -1.09
C LEU A 309 8.12 -14.33 -2.30
N GLY A 310 8.91 -14.00 -3.34
CA GLY A 310 8.93 -14.79 -4.56
C GLY A 310 7.62 -14.72 -5.34
N ASN A 311 6.90 -13.59 -5.30
CA ASN A 311 5.60 -13.45 -5.96
C ASN A 311 5.74 -12.88 -7.38
N PHE A 312 6.47 -13.58 -8.24
CA PHE A 312 6.71 -13.20 -9.63
C PHE A 312 7.06 -14.46 -10.44
N PRO A 313 6.90 -14.43 -11.78
CA PRO A 313 7.17 -15.60 -12.61
C PRO A 313 8.63 -16.06 -12.55
N THR A 314 8.83 -17.37 -12.69
CA THR A 314 10.16 -17.98 -12.79
C THR A 314 10.99 -17.31 -13.90
N GLY A 315 12.27 -17.05 -13.62
CA GLY A 315 13.20 -16.44 -14.58
C GLY A 315 13.29 -14.91 -14.51
N ARG A 316 12.46 -14.24 -13.69
CA ARG A 316 12.64 -12.81 -13.40
C ARG A 316 14.01 -12.58 -12.76
N PHE A 317 14.73 -11.57 -13.26
CA PHE A 317 15.98 -11.12 -12.66
C PHE A 317 15.71 -10.57 -11.25
N LEU A 318 16.41 -11.10 -10.26
CA LEU A 318 16.43 -10.55 -8.90
C LEU A 318 17.76 -9.84 -8.65
N PRO A 319 17.75 -8.62 -8.08
CA PRO A 319 18.97 -7.99 -7.62
C PRO A 319 19.71 -8.88 -6.63
N LYS A 320 21.05 -8.89 -6.70
CA LYS A 320 21.91 -9.76 -5.87
C LYS A 320 21.69 -9.64 -4.35
N PHE A 321 21.13 -8.52 -3.90
CA PHE A 321 20.90 -8.26 -2.48
C PHE A 321 19.57 -8.82 -1.98
N VAL A 322 18.72 -9.33 -2.87
CA VAL A 322 17.43 -9.90 -2.48
C VAL A 322 17.64 -11.34 -2.02
N LYS A 323 17.18 -11.64 -0.81
CA LYS A 323 16.95 -13.00 -0.35
C LYS A 323 15.47 -13.35 -0.58
N LYS A 324 15.22 -14.43 -1.31
CA LYS A 324 13.88 -15.02 -1.46
C LYS A 324 13.57 -15.90 -0.24
N TYR A 325 12.53 -15.55 0.53
CA TYR A 325 12.09 -16.26 1.73
C TYR A 325 10.95 -17.25 1.47
N ALA A 326 10.23 -17.10 0.35
CA ALA A 326 9.14 -17.99 -0.05
C ALA A 326 9.00 -18.03 -1.59
N ASP A 327 8.11 -18.88 -2.10
CA ASP A 327 7.73 -18.92 -3.52
C ASP A 327 6.20 -18.81 -3.66
N VAL A 328 5.69 -17.60 -3.39
CA VAL A 328 4.24 -17.35 -3.43
C VAL A 328 3.68 -17.52 -4.84
N PHE A 329 4.47 -17.26 -5.87
CA PHE A 329 4.02 -17.41 -7.26
C PHE A 329 3.68 -18.86 -7.59
N GLU A 330 4.58 -19.81 -7.31
CA GLU A 330 4.32 -21.23 -7.62
C GLU A 330 3.20 -21.80 -6.74
N VAL A 331 3.10 -21.40 -5.46
CA VAL A 331 1.98 -21.78 -4.59
C VAL A 331 0.64 -21.29 -5.16
N SER A 332 0.58 -20.03 -5.58
CA SER A 332 -0.65 -19.44 -6.15
C SER A 332 -1.01 -20.10 -7.48
N LYS A 333 -0.02 -20.32 -8.35
CA LYS A 333 -0.22 -21.01 -9.62
C LYS A 333 -0.73 -22.44 -9.43
N LYS A 334 -0.20 -23.18 -8.46
CA LYS A 334 -0.68 -24.53 -8.13
C LYS A 334 -2.16 -24.49 -7.73
N ALA A 335 -2.55 -23.58 -6.83
CA ALA A 335 -3.94 -23.43 -6.41
C ALA A 335 -4.89 -23.09 -7.58
N LEU A 336 -4.45 -22.22 -8.50
CA LEU A 336 -5.23 -21.90 -9.70
C LEU A 336 -5.38 -23.09 -10.66
N VAL A 337 -4.33 -23.90 -10.80
CA VAL A 337 -4.38 -25.13 -11.61
C VAL A 337 -5.35 -26.14 -11.00
N GLU A 338 -5.26 -26.36 -9.69
CA GLU A 338 -6.13 -27.26 -8.93
C GLU A 338 -7.60 -26.83 -9.04
N PHE A 339 -7.92 -25.56 -8.78
CA PHE A 339 -9.26 -25.01 -8.98
C PHE A 339 -9.79 -25.26 -10.41
N LYS A 340 -8.96 -24.99 -11.43
CA LYS A 340 -9.31 -25.21 -12.83
C LYS A 340 -9.57 -26.70 -13.14
N ASP A 341 -8.80 -27.61 -12.55
CA ASP A 341 -8.96 -29.06 -12.76
C ASP A 341 -10.18 -29.62 -11.99
N GLU A 342 -10.45 -29.13 -10.78
CA GLU A 342 -11.65 -29.49 -10.01
C GLU A 342 -12.95 -28.99 -10.66
N VAL A 343 -12.94 -27.78 -11.22
CA VAL A 343 -14.08 -27.25 -11.99
C VAL A 343 -14.33 -28.10 -13.25
N LYS A 344 -13.26 -28.45 -13.98
CA LYS A 344 -13.38 -29.23 -15.22
C LYS A 344 -13.83 -30.68 -14.98
N SER A 345 -13.44 -31.27 -13.85
CA SER A 345 -13.84 -32.62 -13.46
C SER A 345 -15.20 -32.67 -12.75
N GLY A 346 -15.76 -31.51 -12.37
CA GLY A 346 -17.00 -31.43 -11.59
C GLY A 346 -16.84 -31.77 -10.11
N GLN A 347 -15.60 -31.83 -9.61
CA GLN A 347 -15.32 -32.00 -8.17
C GLN A 347 -15.65 -30.72 -7.38
N TYR A 348 -15.41 -29.54 -7.98
CA TYR A 348 -15.84 -28.26 -7.42
C TYR A 348 -16.98 -27.64 -8.25
N PRO A 349 -18.02 -27.08 -7.60
CA PRO A 349 -18.26 -27.08 -6.15
C PRO A 349 -18.72 -28.45 -5.63
N ALA A 350 -18.13 -28.89 -4.51
CA ALA A 350 -18.65 -30.00 -3.72
C ALA A 350 -19.92 -29.58 -2.94
N GLN A 351 -20.66 -30.54 -2.37
CA GLN A 351 -21.94 -30.29 -1.69
C GLN A 351 -21.86 -29.23 -0.57
N GLU A 352 -20.76 -29.20 0.20
CA GLU A 352 -20.49 -28.20 1.24
C GLU A 352 -20.37 -26.77 0.74
N HIS A 353 -20.08 -26.59 -0.55
CA HIS A 353 -20.02 -25.29 -1.23
C HIS A 353 -21.36 -24.91 -1.87
N THR A 354 -22.42 -25.70 -1.66
CA THR A 354 -23.75 -25.48 -2.25
C THR A 354 -24.77 -25.11 -1.20
N TYR A 355 -25.90 -24.56 -1.67
CA TYR A 355 -27.02 -24.20 -0.83
C TYR A 355 -28.11 -25.27 -0.93
N PRO A 356 -28.63 -25.77 0.21
CA PRO A 356 -29.68 -26.76 0.17
C PRO A 356 -31.01 -26.15 -0.31
N VAL A 357 -31.80 -26.95 -1.03
CA VAL A 357 -33.18 -26.64 -1.42
C VAL A 357 -34.07 -27.83 -1.03
N LYS A 358 -35.28 -27.54 -0.56
CA LYS A 358 -36.24 -28.61 -0.21
C LYS A 358 -36.62 -29.38 -1.48
N GLU A 359 -36.65 -30.71 -1.39
CA GLU A 359 -36.96 -31.56 -2.55
C GLU A 359 -38.31 -31.23 -3.22
N GLN A 360 -39.31 -30.81 -2.43
CA GLN A 360 -40.62 -30.38 -2.91
C GLN A 360 -40.52 -29.15 -3.84
N GLU A 361 -39.68 -28.17 -3.48
CA GLU A 361 -39.45 -26.97 -4.30
C GLU A 361 -38.74 -27.32 -5.61
N VAL A 362 -37.80 -28.28 -5.57
CA VAL A 362 -37.14 -28.80 -6.78
C VAL A 362 -38.15 -29.50 -7.69
N ALA A 363 -39.03 -30.33 -7.12
CA ALA A 363 -40.05 -31.05 -7.87
C ALA A 363 -41.05 -30.09 -8.53
N GLU A 364 -41.47 -29.03 -7.84
CA GLU A 364 -42.36 -28.02 -8.40
C GLU A 364 -41.66 -27.20 -9.49
N PHE A 365 -40.41 -26.80 -9.27
CA PHE A 365 -39.63 -26.09 -10.29
C PHE A 365 -39.44 -26.93 -11.57
N LYS A 366 -39.24 -28.25 -11.44
CA LYS A 366 -39.20 -29.16 -12.60
C LYS A 366 -40.47 -29.10 -13.45
N LYS A 367 -41.66 -29.04 -12.83
CA LYS A 367 -42.93 -28.89 -13.57
C LYS A 367 -43.02 -27.54 -14.28
N ILE A 368 -42.58 -26.47 -13.61
CA ILE A 368 -42.53 -25.12 -14.19
C ILE A 368 -41.62 -25.10 -15.42
N VAL A 369 -40.43 -25.69 -15.33
CA VAL A 369 -39.48 -25.78 -16.45
C VAL A 369 -40.09 -26.52 -17.63
N GLU A 370 -40.78 -27.65 -17.40
CA GLU A 370 -41.40 -28.41 -18.49
C GLU A 370 -42.57 -27.65 -19.14
N HIS A 371 -43.40 -26.98 -18.35
CA HIS A 371 -44.49 -26.14 -18.89
C HIS A 371 -43.95 -24.98 -19.75
N ARG A 372 -42.79 -24.42 -19.39
CA ARG A 372 -42.16 -23.29 -20.10
C ARG A 372 -41.17 -23.71 -21.19
N LYS A 373 -41.09 -25.01 -21.52
CA LYS A 373 -40.16 -25.53 -22.54
C LYS A 373 -40.25 -24.79 -23.90
N PRO A 374 -41.45 -24.45 -24.44
CA PRO A 374 -41.54 -23.72 -25.71
C PRO A 374 -40.89 -22.32 -25.64
N GLU A 375 -41.09 -21.60 -24.54
CA GLU A 375 -40.46 -20.28 -24.32
C GLU A 375 -38.94 -20.38 -24.22
N ILE A 376 -38.47 -21.41 -23.49
CA ILE A 376 -37.04 -21.69 -23.30
C ILE A 376 -36.37 -21.99 -24.64
N ASP A 377 -36.99 -22.83 -25.47
CA ASP A 377 -36.42 -23.21 -26.76
C ASP A 377 -36.46 -22.05 -27.76
N ALA A 378 -37.56 -21.28 -27.82
CA ALA A 378 -37.61 -20.04 -28.60
C ALA A 378 -36.53 -19.04 -28.15
N SER A 379 -36.19 -18.98 -26.86
CA SER A 379 -35.08 -18.16 -26.37
C SER A 379 -33.71 -18.67 -26.83
N LYS A 380 -33.50 -19.99 -26.88
CA LYS A 380 -32.26 -20.58 -27.39
C LYS A 380 -32.10 -20.35 -28.89
N GLU A 381 -33.19 -20.40 -29.66
CA GLU A 381 -33.19 -20.13 -31.09
C GLU A 381 -32.88 -18.66 -31.39
N ARG A 382 -33.55 -17.72 -30.70
CA ARG A 382 -33.23 -16.29 -30.82
C ARG A 382 -31.75 -16.02 -30.57
N ARG A 383 -31.15 -16.64 -29.55
CA ARG A 383 -29.73 -16.47 -29.27
C ARG A 383 -28.83 -17.02 -30.38
N ARG A 384 -29.18 -18.18 -30.95
CA ARG A 384 -28.44 -18.81 -32.05
C ARG A 384 -28.55 -18.05 -33.38
N SER A 385 -29.57 -17.21 -33.56
CA SER A 385 -29.71 -16.35 -34.75
C SER A 385 -28.93 -15.03 -34.68
N PHE A 386 -28.28 -14.72 -33.54
CA PHE A 386 -27.41 -13.54 -33.38
C PHE A 386 -25.91 -13.84 -33.56
N ASP A 387 -25.54 -15.13 -33.57
CA ASP A 387 -24.23 -15.63 -33.98
C ASP A 387 -24.27 -16.00 -35.47
#